data_AF-A0A2E4J036-F1
#
_entry.id   AF-A0A2E4J036-F1
#
_cell.length_a   1.000
_cell.length_b   1.000
_cell.length_c   1.000
_cell.angle_alpha   90.00
_cell.angle_beta   90.00
_cell.angle_gamma   90.00
#
_symmetry.space_group_name_H-M   'P 1'
#
loop_
_entity.id
_entity.type
_entity.pdbx_description
1 polymer ?
#
loop_
_entity_poly.entity_id
_entity_poly.type
_entity_poly.pdbx_seq_one_letter_code
_entity_poly.pdbx_strand_id
1 'polypeptide(L)' 'MTQAWQRKEGKNPNGGLNDKGRKSAKGHHLLPPTTNTHNSRHKSFCARMRGMKTHLTSSKTAHDPNSRINKSLRKWGC' A
#
# COMPACT_ATOMS: atom_id res chain seq x y z
N MET A 1 -18.39 -10.17 9.53
CA MET A 1 -18.44 -8.99 8.64
C MET A 1 -17.03 -8.64 8.18
N THR A 2 -16.77 -8.58 6.88
CA THR A 2 -15.47 -8.12 6.35
C THR A 2 -15.35 -6.61 6.51
N GLN A 3 -14.28 -6.18 7.18
CA GLN A 3 -14.01 -4.77 7.46
C GLN A 3 -13.69 -4.02 6.15
N ALA A 4 -13.96 -2.71 6.10
CA ALA A 4 -13.84 -1.92 4.89
C ALA A 4 -12.44 -1.99 4.25
N TRP A 5 -11.37 -2.18 5.05
CA TRP A 5 -9.99 -2.28 4.59
C TRP A 5 -9.71 -3.47 3.66
N GLN A 6 -10.50 -4.54 3.77
CA GLN A 6 -10.41 -5.69 2.87
C GLN A 6 -11.30 -5.50 1.62
N ARG A 7 -12.37 -4.71 1.73
CA ARG A 7 -13.35 -4.47 0.67
C ARG A 7 -12.92 -3.35 -0.29
N LYS A 8 -13.59 -3.27 -1.45
CA LYS A 8 -13.31 -2.23 -2.46
C LYS A 8 -13.49 -0.82 -1.89
N GLU A 9 -14.48 -0.62 -1.03
CA GLU A 9 -14.80 0.66 -0.39
C GLU A 9 -13.68 1.25 0.49
N GLY A 10 -12.76 0.44 1.02
CA GLY A 10 -11.62 0.92 1.81
C GLY A 10 -10.35 1.16 0.99
N LYS A 11 -10.34 0.81 -0.30
CA LYS A 11 -9.18 0.96 -1.18
C LYS A 11 -9.22 2.33 -1.86
N ASN A 12 -8.09 3.03 -1.89
CA ASN A 12 -7.96 4.27 -2.65
C ASN A 12 -7.58 3.93 -4.10
N PRO A 13 -8.29 4.47 -5.13
CA PRO A 13 -8.00 4.20 -6.55
C PRO A 13 -6.56 4.56 -6.94
N ASN A 14 -5.96 5.54 -6.25
CA ASN A 14 -4.61 6.03 -6.48
C ASN A 14 -3.51 5.25 -5.72
N GLY A 15 -3.86 4.25 -4.90
CA GLY A 15 -2.91 3.41 -4.16
C GLY A 15 -3.17 3.37 -2.65
N GLY A 16 -2.87 2.24 -1.99
CA GLY A 16 -3.11 2.06 -0.55
C GLY A 16 -4.60 2.09 -0.14
N LEU A 17 -4.83 2.33 1.16
CA LEU A 17 -6.15 2.44 1.77
C LEU A 17 -6.61 3.91 1.87
N ASN A 18 -7.90 4.15 1.70
CA ASN A 18 -8.53 5.43 1.99
C ASN A 18 -8.81 5.57 3.51
N ASP A 19 -9.39 6.70 3.91
CA ASP A 19 -9.63 6.99 5.32
C ASP A 19 -10.58 5.96 5.99
N LYS A 20 -11.67 5.60 5.30
CA LYS A 20 -12.61 4.55 5.75
C LYS A 20 -11.90 3.21 5.91
N GLY A 21 -11.06 2.84 4.95
CA GLY A 21 -10.23 1.65 4.99
C GLY A 21 -9.35 1.63 6.23
N ARG A 22 -8.52 2.67 6.44
CA ARG A 22 -7.64 2.74 7.61
C ARG A 22 -8.42 2.68 8.93
N LYS A 23 -9.51 3.46 9.05
CA LYS A 23 -10.36 3.48 10.26
C LYS A 23 -11.04 2.14 10.53
N SER A 24 -11.40 1.40 9.49
CA SER A 24 -12.07 0.12 9.65
C SER A 24 -11.18 -1.01 10.14
N ALA A 25 -9.85 -0.87 10.07
CA ALA A 25 -8.88 -1.89 10.47
C ALA A 25 -8.77 -1.98 12.00
N LYS A 26 -9.77 -2.64 12.62
CA LYS A 26 -9.82 -2.82 14.07
C LYS A 26 -8.61 -3.65 14.54
N GLY A 27 -7.85 -3.13 15.51
CA GLY A 27 -6.62 -3.76 16.02
C GLY A 27 -5.32 -3.25 15.38
N HIS A 28 -5.41 -2.37 14.37
CA HIS A 28 -4.22 -1.76 13.75
C HIS A 28 -4.36 -0.25 13.64
N HIS A 29 -3.39 0.49 14.18
CA HIS A 29 -3.32 1.94 13.98
C HIS A 29 -2.66 2.25 12.63
N LEU A 30 -3.46 2.13 11.56
CA LEU A 30 -2.98 2.37 10.19
C LEU A 30 -2.85 3.87 9.92
N LEU A 31 -1.61 4.34 9.87
CA LEU A 31 -1.26 5.70 9.48
C LEU A 31 -1.25 5.89 7.95
N PRO A 32 -1.53 7.10 7.44
CA PRO A 32 -1.44 7.40 6.01
C PRO A 32 -0.02 7.18 5.45
N PRO A 33 0.17 7.05 4.13
CA PRO A 33 1.49 7.03 3.52
C PRO A 33 2.33 8.25 3.92
N THR A 34 3.64 8.08 3.99
CA THR A 34 4.59 9.19 4.16
C THR A 34 5.66 9.05 3.10
N THR A 35 6.08 10.17 2.51
CA THR A 35 7.16 10.25 1.51
C THR A 35 8.49 10.68 2.13
N ASN A 36 8.55 10.85 3.45
CA ASN A 36 9.78 11.24 4.14
C ASN A 36 10.74 10.05 4.20
N THR A 37 11.85 10.16 3.48
CA THR A 37 12.89 9.12 3.37
C THR A 37 13.62 8.82 4.68
N HIS A 38 13.65 9.77 5.61
CA HIS A 38 14.24 9.58 6.95
C HIS A 38 13.31 8.84 7.91
N ASN A 39 12.01 8.71 7.59
CA ASN A 39 11.06 8.00 8.42
C ASN A 39 11.30 6.48 8.36
N SER A 40 11.46 5.84 9.52
CA SER A 40 11.68 4.39 9.63
C SER A 40 10.55 3.57 9.01
N ARG A 41 9.31 4.07 9.07
CA ARG A 41 8.12 3.45 8.46
C ARG A 41 8.17 3.51 6.94
N HIS A 42 8.66 4.62 6.37
CA HIS A 42 8.87 4.74 4.92
C HIS A 42 9.89 3.71 4.44
N LYS A 43 11.07 3.67 5.07
CA LYS A 43 12.13 2.70 4.74
C LYS A 43 11.61 1.26 4.83
N SER A 44 10.94 0.94 5.94
CA SER A 44 10.35 -0.38 6.18
C SER A 44 9.27 -0.77 5.16
N PHE A 45 8.47 0.19 4.71
CA PHE A 45 7.44 -0.05 3.69
C PHE A 45 8.08 -0.26 2.32
N CYS A 46 8.99 0.62 1.89
CA CYS A 46 9.64 0.50 0.60
C CYS A 46 10.40 -0.83 0.47
N ALA A 47 11.16 -1.23 1.49
CA ALA A 47 11.91 -2.48 1.47
C ALA A 47 10.98 -3.70 1.28
N ARG A 48 9.91 -3.79 2.08
CA ARG A 48 8.94 -4.90 1.97
C ARG A 48 8.22 -4.91 0.63
N MET A 49 7.71 -3.77 0.20
CA MET A 49 6.88 -3.70 -1.00
C MET A 49 7.68 -3.84 -2.28
N ARG A 50 8.93 -3.33 -2.32
CA ARG A 50 9.84 -3.58 -3.44
C ARG A 50 10.24 -5.06 -3.48
N GLY A 51 10.57 -5.68 -2.34
CA GLY A 51 10.84 -7.12 -2.28
C GLY A 51 9.65 -7.96 -2.75
N MET A 52 8.43 -7.63 -2.31
CA MET A 52 7.20 -8.28 -2.78
C MET A 52 7.00 -8.12 -4.30
N LYS A 53 7.35 -6.95 -4.86
CA LYS A 53 7.30 -6.70 -6.31
C LYS A 53 8.27 -7.60 -7.07
N THR A 54 9.47 -7.82 -6.53
CA THR A 54 10.51 -8.59 -7.20
C THR A 54 10.26 -10.10 -7.11
N HIS A 55 9.85 -10.61 -5.96
CA HIS A 55 9.82 -12.06 -5.70
C HIS A 55 8.44 -12.70 -5.79
N LEU A 56 7.37 -11.97 -5.42
CA LEU A 56 6.03 -12.53 -5.26
C LEU A 56 5.01 -11.98 -6.27
N THR A 57 5.42 -11.01 -7.09
CA THR A 57 4.55 -10.38 -8.08
C THR A 57 4.97 -10.84 -9.46
N SER A 58 4.01 -11.33 -10.26
CA SER A 58 4.29 -11.75 -11.63
C SER A 58 4.88 -10.60 -12.45
N SER A 59 5.75 -10.92 -13.42
CA SER A 59 6.36 -9.91 -14.30
C SER A 59 5.31 -8.97 -14.91
N LYS A 60 4.20 -9.50 -15.42
CA LYS A 60 3.10 -8.70 -15.96
C LYS A 60 2.57 -7.65 -14.96
N THR A 61 2.34 -8.06 -13.71
CA THR A 61 1.80 -7.15 -12.66
C THR A 61 2.85 -6.17 -12.16
N ALA A 62 4.11 -6.59 -12.11
CA ALA A 62 5.23 -5.75 -11.72
C ALA A 62 5.49 -4.63 -12.73
N HIS A 63 5.27 -4.87 -14.03
CA HIS A 63 5.44 -3.88 -15.09
C HIS A 63 4.20 -3.00 -15.31
N ASP A 64 3.00 -3.43 -14.91
CA ASP A 64 1.78 -2.63 -15.06
C ASP A 64 1.79 -1.39 -14.12
N PRO A 65 1.85 -0.14 -14.65
CA PRO A 65 1.87 1.07 -13.83
C PRO A 65 0.57 1.31 -13.03
N ASN A 66 -0.52 0.63 -13.41
CA ASN A 66 -1.81 0.68 -12.75
C ASN A 66 -2.04 -0.44 -11.74
N SER A 67 -1.09 -1.37 -11.62
CA SER A 67 -1.15 -2.43 -10.63
C SER A 67 -1.20 -1.85 -9.21
N ARG A 68 -1.86 -2.57 -8.30
CA ARG A 68 -2.04 -2.11 -6.91
C ARG A 68 -0.72 -1.91 -6.18
N ILE A 69 0.29 -2.73 -6.50
CA ILE A 69 1.63 -2.62 -5.92
C ILE A 69 2.34 -1.36 -6.41
N ASN A 70 2.33 -1.06 -7.72
CA ASN A 70 2.96 0.14 -8.27
C ASN A 70 2.23 1.43 -7.85
N LYS A 71 0.90 1.42 -7.79
CA LYS A 71 0.12 2.53 -7.21
C LYS A 71 0.50 2.81 -5.75
N SER A 72 0.72 1.76 -4.97
CA SER A 72 1.08 1.90 -3.56
C SER A 72 2.52 2.38 -3.38
N LEU A 73 3.48 1.81 -4.11
CA LEU A 73 4.88 2.27 -4.13
C LEU A 73 4.97 3.76 -4.50
N ARG A 74 4.29 4.18 -5.58
CA ARG A 74 4.20 5.58 -6.01
C ARG A 74 3.64 6.51 -4.94
N LYS A 75 2.64 6.06 -4.17
CA LYS A 75 2.09 6.88 -3.08
C LYS A 75 3.00 7.02 -1.87
N TRP A 76 3.93 6.08 -1.70
CA TRP A 76 4.94 6.17 -0.67
C TRP A 76 6.22 6.83 -1.17
N GLY A 77 6.39 7.06 -2.46
CA GLY A 77 7.66 7.57 -3.01
C GLY A 77 8.75 6.49 -3.09
N CYS A 78 8.31 5.24 -3.11
CA CYS A 78 9.12 4.08 -3.45
C CYS A 78 8.95 3.76 -4.95
#